data_AF-A0A0B7B183-F1
#
_entry.id   AF-A0A0B7B183-F1
#
_cell.length_a   1.000
_cell.length_b   1.000
_cell.length_c   1.000
_cell.angle_alpha   90.00
_cell.angle_beta   90.00
_cell.angle_gamma   90.00
#
_symmetry.space_group_name_H-M   'P 1'
#
loop_
_entity.id
_entity.type
_entity.pdbx_description
1 polymer ?
#
loop_
_entity_poly.entity_id
_entity_poly.type
_entity_poly.pdbx_seq_one_letter_code
_entity_poly.pdbx_strand_id
1 'polypeptide(L)'
;MMMMMVPGRAGCLQLQVPRCLLLALALCVSSVLTRIITHTESTSDRHKDKSSNFENELEHLRKVVADLSKQVMMQQSFIQERVRTEGFSGVKIVRGVNTGLQNYESASHLSPAAFAIHDHSNYDRTVGLGEMSVVLNGVAFRTRHNDYQLVQPSRTSSLQHAVEDIPFPDVPPEVLNKPTVSDAVLEMKQWFKAFHTQDKSLRDYTKYFKPVMCYLEGAWTLNQTFEEPFYSERHSMAAKSYAELHVMNKFVTYTGVKQRKENVAFLPTKIVNVDDDTAQSVYAQWNYRILCIPIKFELPRSFFHQQNDLSYRVETGKTMDETLRTKAARFKLFDPNRTGINQILDDIFATIPGKNNHGANLSFKIYSEDMYDASYTNSNVILNTAYYHRTYKTAKNGAGGVPIVDLGFNDDNLWVAQTTQPLIAPVGAERCPYAYTDGRSNLKRCDNSDIRVSYAVPLEVIYMTPLTKWNPYNITIHNNFLDAVKNNRTDPEGKELLEGVDLIRYYLTPLELFTGPLDDTDPADTVKNFKSVLTPDGTVKKVSASGTRVVLQDMKGIGQIRLRYPIAPVHDEGSPAWKELNALKDRQRDLIEDVNGPRQGRSGEIVKE
;
A
#
# COMPACT_ATOMS: atom_id res chain seq x y z
N MET A 1 1.67 -30.97 50.58
CA MET A 1 0.26 -30.57 50.70
C MET A 1 -0.03 -29.70 49.49
N MET A 2 -0.48 -30.35 48.40
CA MET A 2 -0.60 -29.78 47.05
C MET A 2 -2.08 -29.80 46.73
N MET A 3 -2.71 -28.62 46.71
CA MET A 3 -4.14 -28.49 46.46
C MET A 3 -4.33 -28.25 44.96
N MET A 4 -4.75 -29.30 44.26
CA MET A 4 -5.27 -29.20 42.89
C MET A 4 -6.59 -28.42 42.92
N MET A 5 -6.66 -27.29 42.21
CA MET A 5 -7.92 -26.68 41.82
C MET A 5 -8.19 -26.97 40.34
N VAL A 6 -9.31 -27.64 40.11
CA VAL A 6 -9.90 -27.96 38.80
C VAL A 6 -10.54 -26.70 38.21
N PRO A 7 -10.32 -26.34 36.93
CA PRO A 7 -11.15 -25.35 36.26
C PRO A 7 -12.46 -25.99 35.81
N GLY A 8 -13.57 -25.38 36.22
CA GLY A 8 -14.93 -25.75 35.87
C GLY A 8 -15.20 -25.66 34.36
N ARG A 9 -16.07 -26.57 33.91
CA ARG A 9 -16.62 -26.66 32.56
C ARG A 9 -17.31 -25.36 32.14
N ALA A 10 -16.70 -24.63 31.22
CA ALA A 10 -17.37 -23.64 30.38
C ALA A 10 -16.85 -23.84 28.94
N GLY A 11 -17.34 -24.89 28.28
CA GLY A 11 -16.87 -25.25 26.95
C GLY A 11 -17.81 -26.23 26.28
N CYS A 12 -18.97 -25.77 25.84
CA CYS A 12 -19.75 -26.41 24.76
C CYS A 12 -20.94 -25.53 24.34
N LEU A 13 -20.70 -24.40 23.64
CA LEU A 13 -21.82 -23.68 22.99
C LEU A 13 -21.46 -22.91 21.71
N GLN A 14 -20.25 -23.05 21.16
CA GLN A 14 -19.80 -22.26 19.99
C GLN A 14 -19.57 -23.05 18.69
N LEU A 15 -20.02 -24.30 18.59
CA LEU A 15 -19.82 -25.13 17.39
C LEU A 15 -21.10 -25.80 16.83
N GLN A 16 -22.29 -25.48 17.37
CA GLN A 16 -23.53 -26.12 16.94
C GLN A 16 -24.25 -25.43 15.77
N VAL A 17 -24.00 -24.14 15.51
CA VAL A 17 -24.72 -23.39 14.46
C VAL A 17 -24.42 -23.89 13.02
N PRO A 18 -23.16 -24.21 12.63
CA PRO A 18 -22.88 -24.66 11.26
C PRO A 18 -23.43 -26.05 10.95
N ARG A 19 -23.48 -26.94 11.95
CA ARG A 19 -23.98 -28.33 11.80
C ARG A 19 -25.50 -28.39 11.67
N CYS A 20 -26.23 -27.55 12.41
CA CYS A 20 -27.68 -27.46 12.27
C CYS A 20 -28.10 -26.87 10.92
N LEU A 21 -27.35 -25.90 10.38
CA LEU A 21 -27.64 -25.29 9.08
C LEU A 21 -27.43 -26.25 7.90
N LEU A 22 -26.34 -27.04 7.94
CA LEU A 22 -26.06 -28.08 6.94
C LEU A 22 -27.05 -29.26 7.00
N LEU A 23 -27.49 -29.66 8.20
CA LEU A 23 -28.55 -30.66 8.34
C LEU A 23 -29.90 -30.15 7.82
N ALA A 24 -30.24 -28.88 8.08
CA ALA A 24 -31.47 -28.27 7.58
C ALA A 24 -31.48 -28.18 6.04
N LEU A 25 -30.35 -27.80 5.43
CA LEU A 25 -30.17 -27.80 3.97
C LEU A 25 -30.32 -29.20 3.35
N ALA A 26 -29.72 -30.22 3.96
CA ALA A 26 -29.82 -31.60 3.47
C ALA A 26 -31.25 -32.16 3.59
N LEU A 27 -31.96 -31.84 4.67
CA LEU A 27 -33.35 -32.25 4.90
C LEU A 27 -34.34 -31.52 3.98
N CYS A 28 -34.12 -30.24 3.70
CA CYS A 28 -34.94 -29.48 2.75
C CYS A 28 -34.78 -30.05 1.32
N VAL A 29 -33.54 -30.28 0.86
CA VAL A 29 -33.29 -30.81 -0.50
C VAL A 29 -33.80 -32.25 -0.65
N SER A 30 -33.65 -33.11 0.37
CA SER A 30 -34.19 -34.48 0.30
C SER A 30 -35.72 -34.52 0.31
N SER A 31 -36.37 -33.61 1.03
CA SER A 31 -37.84 -33.53 1.07
C SER A 31 -38.45 -33.09 -0.28
N VAL A 32 -37.75 -32.22 -1.01
CA VAL A 32 -38.15 -31.72 -2.34
C VAL A 32 -37.98 -32.82 -3.41
N LEU A 33 -36.86 -33.55 -3.41
CA LEU A 33 -36.64 -34.66 -4.34
C LEU A 33 -37.63 -35.82 -4.15
N THR A 34 -38.02 -36.11 -2.91
CA THR A 34 -38.99 -37.19 -2.61
C THR A 34 -40.41 -36.83 -3.06
N ARG A 35 -40.77 -35.54 -3.08
CA ARG A 35 -42.08 -35.07 -3.57
C ARG A 35 -42.17 -35.01 -5.09
N ILE A 36 -41.06 -34.80 -5.80
CA ILE A 36 -41.01 -34.78 -7.26
C ILE A 36 -41.19 -36.19 -7.85
N ILE A 37 -40.71 -37.24 -7.17
CA ILE A 37 -40.75 -38.63 -7.67
C ILE A 37 -42.13 -39.30 -7.50
N THR A 38 -43.01 -38.78 -6.64
CA THR A 38 -44.27 -39.47 -6.26
C THR A 38 -45.54 -38.99 -6.99
N HIS A 39 -45.47 -38.06 -7.95
CA HIS A 39 -46.68 -37.41 -8.49
C HIS A 39 -46.80 -37.29 -10.02
N THR A 40 -46.43 -38.33 -10.75
CA THR A 40 -46.93 -38.56 -12.12
C THR A 40 -48.18 -39.43 -12.08
N GLU A 41 -49.35 -38.85 -11.79
CA GLU A 41 -50.66 -39.30 -12.31
C GLU A 41 -51.83 -38.41 -11.80
N SER A 42 -52.70 -38.01 -12.75
CA SER A 42 -54.04 -37.39 -12.62
C SER A 42 -54.21 -35.83 -12.60
N THR A 43 -54.72 -35.39 -13.77
CA THR A 43 -55.86 -34.49 -14.07
C THR A 43 -55.80 -32.95 -13.93
N SER A 44 -56.41 -32.33 -14.95
CA SER A 44 -56.26 -30.96 -15.48
C SER A 44 -56.69 -29.78 -14.58
N ASP A 45 -57.48 -29.98 -13.53
CA ASP A 45 -57.89 -28.88 -12.62
C ASP A 45 -57.00 -28.74 -11.38
N ARG A 46 -56.15 -29.74 -11.08
CA ARG A 46 -55.09 -29.62 -10.06
C ARG A 46 -53.89 -28.81 -10.54
N HIS A 47 -53.80 -28.48 -11.83
CA HIS A 47 -52.62 -27.79 -12.36
C HIS A 47 -52.57 -26.31 -11.96
N LYS A 48 -53.70 -25.60 -11.84
CA LYS A 48 -53.69 -24.19 -11.40
C LYS A 48 -53.33 -24.02 -9.92
N ASP A 49 -53.87 -24.87 -9.06
CA ASP A 49 -53.60 -24.84 -7.62
C ASP A 49 -52.22 -25.41 -7.25
N LYS A 50 -51.67 -26.30 -8.08
CA LYS A 50 -50.26 -26.74 -7.99
C LYS A 50 -49.29 -25.70 -8.55
N SER A 51 -49.66 -24.95 -9.60
CA SER A 51 -48.84 -23.86 -10.15
C SER A 51 -48.71 -22.71 -9.15
N SER A 52 -49.83 -22.29 -8.53
CA SER A 52 -49.82 -21.23 -7.51
C SER A 52 -49.01 -21.64 -6.27
N ASN A 53 -49.11 -22.90 -5.83
CA ASN A 53 -48.33 -23.39 -4.70
C ASN A 53 -46.83 -23.49 -5.03
N PHE A 54 -46.46 -23.92 -6.25
CA PHE A 54 -45.08 -23.94 -6.72
C PHE A 54 -44.49 -22.52 -6.87
N GLU A 55 -45.26 -21.58 -7.39
CA GLU A 55 -44.87 -20.17 -7.50
C GLU A 55 -44.64 -19.55 -6.12
N ASN A 56 -45.52 -19.82 -5.16
CA ASN A 56 -45.36 -19.38 -3.76
C ASN A 56 -44.12 -20.00 -3.10
N GLU A 57 -43.83 -21.27 -3.35
CA GLU A 57 -42.65 -21.95 -2.81
C GLU A 57 -41.36 -21.42 -3.45
N LEU A 58 -41.36 -21.17 -4.76
CA LEU A 58 -40.23 -20.54 -5.46
C LEU A 58 -39.97 -19.13 -4.96
N GLU A 59 -41.02 -18.34 -4.74
CA GLU A 59 -40.92 -16.99 -4.19
C GLU A 59 -40.40 -17.00 -2.74
N HIS A 60 -40.89 -17.96 -1.93
CA HIS A 60 -40.36 -18.17 -0.60
C HIS A 60 -38.87 -18.53 -0.61
N LEU A 61 -38.44 -19.43 -1.50
CA LEU A 61 -37.03 -19.80 -1.66
C LEU A 61 -36.17 -18.62 -2.13
N ARG A 62 -36.65 -17.80 -3.08
CA ARG A 62 -35.97 -16.58 -3.51
C ARG A 62 -35.75 -15.63 -2.34
N LYS A 63 -36.80 -15.40 -1.53
CA LYS A 63 -36.71 -14.57 -0.34
C LYS A 63 -35.71 -15.12 0.67
N VAL A 64 -35.72 -16.43 0.94
CA VAL A 64 -34.75 -17.07 1.84
C VAL A 64 -33.32 -16.90 1.33
N VAL A 65 -33.08 -17.05 0.02
CA VAL A 65 -31.76 -16.84 -0.58
C VAL A 65 -31.32 -15.37 -0.47
N ALA A 66 -32.23 -14.41 -0.70
CA ALA A 66 -31.95 -12.99 -0.55
C ALA A 66 -31.60 -12.65 0.92
N ASP A 67 -32.39 -13.14 1.88
CA ASP A 67 -32.16 -12.92 3.31
C ASP A 67 -30.83 -13.55 3.78
N LEU A 68 -30.49 -14.76 3.31
CA LEU A 68 -29.20 -15.38 3.57
C LEU A 68 -28.04 -14.57 2.98
N SER A 69 -28.21 -14.05 1.76
CA SER A 69 -27.18 -13.22 1.10
C SER A 69 -26.95 -11.92 1.85
N LYS A 70 -28.03 -11.26 2.31
CA LYS A 70 -27.97 -10.08 3.19
C LYS A 70 -27.31 -10.40 4.54
N GLN A 71 -27.59 -11.57 5.12
CA GLN A 71 -26.92 -12.01 6.34
C GLN A 71 -25.40 -12.16 6.13
N VAL A 72 -24.97 -12.70 4.99
CA VAL A 72 -23.54 -12.79 4.63
C VAL A 72 -22.94 -11.39 4.45
N MET A 73 -23.63 -10.46 3.79
CA MET A 73 -23.19 -9.05 3.68
C MET A 73 -22.97 -8.41 5.06
N MET A 74 -23.89 -8.62 6.00
CA MET A 74 -23.77 -8.11 7.36
C MET A 74 -22.59 -8.74 8.10
N GLN A 75 -22.36 -10.05 7.95
CA GLN A 75 -21.18 -10.72 8.53
C GLN A 75 -19.86 -10.17 7.96
N GLN A 76 -19.81 -9.90 6.65
CA GLN A 76 -18.63 -9.29 6.01
C GLN A 76 -18.38 -7.87 6.56
N SER A 77 -19.44 -7.09 6.78
CA SER A 77 -19.35 -5.75 7.37
C SER A 77 -18.88 -5.82 8.83
N PHE A 78 -19.38 -6.77 9.61
CA PHE A 78 -18.93 -7.01 10.99
C PHE A 78 -17.45 -7.37 11.07
N ILE A 79 -16.94 -8.21 10.14
CA ILE A 79 -15.51 -8.55 10.08
C ILE A 79 -14.68 -7.30 9.76
N GLN A 80 -15.11 -6.47 8.80
CA GLN A 80 -14.40 -5.24 8.47
C GLN A 80 -14.37 -4.28 9.66
N GLU A 81 -15.49 -4.14 10.38
CA GLU A 81 -15.56 -3.29 11.56
C GLU A 81 -14.65 -3.79 12.67
N ARG A 82 -14.64 -5.10 12.94
CA ARG A 82 -13.70 -5.71 13.87
C ARG A 82 -12.26 -5.36 13.51
N VAL A 83 -11.87 -5.49 12.24
CA VAL A 83 -10.51 -5.15 11.79
C VAL A 83 -10.20 -3.66 11.97
N ARG A 84 -11.15 -2.74 11.74
CA ARG A 84 -10.97 -1.31 12.05
C ARG A 84 -10.74 -1.05 13.54
N THR A 85 -11.33 -1.85 14.41
CA THR A 85 -11.14 -1.72 15.86
C THR A 85 -9.85 -2.37 16.39
N GLU A 86 -9.23 -3.27 15.61
CA GLU A 86 -7.95 -3.91 15.97
C GLU A 86 -6.76 -2.95 15.78
N GLY A 87 -6.84 -2.04 14.80
CA GLY A 87 -5.78 -1.08 14.47
C GLY A 87 -6.14 -0.19 13.28
N PHE A 88 -5.17 0.58 12.79
CA PHE A 88 -5.36 1.54 11.69
C PHE A 88 -4.98 0.95 10.33
N SER A 89 -5.27 1.64 9.23
CA SER A 89 -4.82 1.20 7.92
C SER A 89 -3.28 1.18 7.84
N GLY A 90 -2.73 0.15 7.19
CA GLY A 90 -1.29 -0.04 7.10
C GLY A 90 -0.85 -1.49 6.85
N VAL A 91 0.46 -1.69 6.82
CA VAL A 91 1.08 -3.01 6.67
C VAL A 91 0.94 -3.79 7.98
N LYS A 92 0.46 -5.02 7.88
CA LYS A 92 0.28 -5.91 9.03
C LYS A 92 1.49 -6.81 9.25
N ILE A 93 1.95 -7.48 8.20
CA ILE A 93 3.05 -8.43 8.28
C ILE A 93 3.65 -8.65 6.89
N VAL A 94 4.97 -8.87 6.82
CA VAL A 94 5.66 -9.34 5.63
C VAL A 94 5.92 -10.83 5.71
N ARG A 95 6.29 -11.44 4.58
CA ARG A 95 6.73 -12.84 4.59
C ARG A 95 7.95 -13.00 5.50
N GLY A 96 7.88 -13.98 6.40
CA GLY A 96 9.04 -14.33 7.20
C GLY A 96 10.10 -15.07 6.40
N VAL A 97 11.33 -14.57 6.53
CA VAL A 97 12.55 -15.20 6.01
C VAL A 97 13.28 -15.91 7.15
N ASN A 98 13.23 -15.31 8.35
CA ASN A 98 13.82 -15.83 9.57
C ASN A 98 12.73 -16.19 10.59
N THR A 99 13.06 -17.15 11.44
CA THR A 99 12.27 -17.56 12.61
C THR A 99 13.23 -17.81 13.76
N GLY A 100 12.79 -17.60 14.99
CA GLY A 100 13.59 -17.90 16.17
C GLY A 100 12.77 -18.42 17.35
N LEU A 101 13.45 -18.65 18.47
CA LEU A 101 12.86 -19.15 19.71
C LEU A 101 12.06 -18.07 20.43
N GLN A 102 12.42 -16.80 20.23
CA GLN A 102 11.75 -15.66 20.83
C GLN A 102 10.75 -15.06 19.86
N ASN A 103 9.64 -14.54 20.38
CA ASN A 103 8.56 -13.99 19.55
C ASN A 103 9.02 -12.81 18.67
N TYR A 104 10.04 -12.07 19.08
CA TYR A 104 10.60 -10.94 18.33
C TYR A 104 11.60 -11.35 17.24
N GLU A 105 11.98 -12.63 17.17
CA GLU A 105 12.83 -13.19 16.10
C GLU A 105 12.00 -13.72 14.92
N SER A 106 10.67 -13.66 15.05
CA SER A 106 9.73 -13.97 13.96
C SER A 106 9.39 -12.70 13.19
N ALA A 107 9.13 -12.87 11.90
CA ALA A 107 8.82 -11.75 11.03
C ALA A 107 7.56 -10.98 11.44
N SER A 108 7.63 -9.67 11.28
CA SER A 108 6.57 -8.71 11.55
C SER A 108 6.37 -7.83 10.31
N HIS A 109 6.21 -6.51 10.45
CA HIS A 109 6.44 -5.56 9.35
C HIS A 109 7.92 -5.46 8.93
N LEU A 110 8.82 -6.12 9.65
CA LEU A 110 10.25 -6.25 9.36
C LEU A 110 10.63 -7.73 9.18
N SER A 111 11.39 -8.06 8.12
CA SER A 111 12.19 -9.31 7.96
C SER A 111 12.79 -9.46 6.55
N PRO A 112 14.13 -9.44 6.35
CA PRO A 112 15.14 -8.69 7.10
C PRO A 112 15.10 -7.17 6.79
N ALA A 113 14.26 -6.77 5.85
CA ALA A 113 14.03 -5.39 5.42
C ALA A 113 12.67 -4.88 5.89
N ALA A 114 12.51 -3.56 5.96
CA ALA A 114 11.23 -2.93 6.25
C ALA A 114 10.27 -3.18 5.09
N PHE A 115 9.08 -3.69 5.39
CA PHE A 115 8.04 -3.98 4.39
C PHE A 115 8.51 -4.85 3.21
N ALA A 116 9.58 -5.63 3.40
CA ALA A 116 10.24 -6.43 2.37
C ALA A 116 10.75 -5.62 1.16
N ILE A 117 11.18 -4.36 1.37
CA ILE A 117 11.90 -3.60 0.34
C ILE A 117 13.22 -4.29 -0.03
N HIS A 118 13.58 -4.25 -1.30
CA HIS A 118 14.85 -4.79 -1.82
C HIS A 118 15.21 -4.09 -3.14
N ASP A 119 16.37 -4.40 -3.72
CA ASP A 119 16.96 -3.62 -4.81
C ASP A 119 16.85 -4.30 -6.19
N HIS A 120 16.23 -3.56 -7.10
CA HIS A 120 16.18 -3.85 -8.54
C HIS A 120 16.88 -2.77 -9.36
N SER A 121 17.97 -2.20 -8.83
CA SER A 121 18.68 -1.09 -9.50
C SER A 121 19.29 -1.41 -10.86
N ASN A 122 19.31 -2.69 -11.28
CA ASN A 122 19.63 -3.09 -12.65
C ASN A 122 18.45 -2.90 -13.63
N TYR A 123 17.30 -2.45 -13.18
CA TYR A 123 16.21 -1.99 -14.03
C TYR A 123 16.19 -0.47 -14.02
N ASP A 124 15.68 0.16 -15.08
CA ASP A 124 15.64 1.63 -15.17
C ASP A 124 14.70 2.23 -14.10
N ARG A 125 13.53 1.61 -13.90
CA ARG A 125 12.46 2.15 -13.04
C ARG A 125 11.84 1.18 -12.05
N THR A 126 12.21 -0.09 -12.08
CA THR A 126 11.63 -1.11 -11.21
C THR A 126 12.17 -0.98 -9.79
N VAL A 127 11.26 -0.96 -8.82
CA VAL A 127 11.52 -0.79 -7.40
C VAL A 127 11.08 -2.06 -6.67
N GLY A 128 12.02 -2.70 -5.98
CA GLY A 128 11.79 -3.97 -5.30
C GLY A 128 10.96 -3.82 -4.04
N LEU A 129 9.87 -4.57 -3.97
CA LEU A 129 8.98 -4.63 -2.81
C LEU A 129 8.33 -6.03 -2.74
N GLY A 130 8.55 -6.74 -1.64
CA GLY A 130 8.07 -8.11 -1.49
C GLY A 130 6.57 -8.24 -1.21
N GLU A 131 6.15 -9.46 -0.92
CA GLU A 131 4.80 -9.77 -0.46
C GLU A 131 4.52 -9.18 0.93
N MET A 132 3.36 -8.55 1.09
CA MET A 132 2.90 -8.03 2.36
C MET A 132 1.41 -8.29 2.57
N SER A 133 1.02 -8.42 3.83
CA SER A 133 -0.39 -8.34 4.23
C SER A 133 -0.69 -6.93 4.68
N VAL A 134 -1.80 -6.38 4.19
CA VAL A 134 -2.17 -4.97 4.37
C VAL A 134 -3.61 -4.90 4.84
N VAL A 135 -3.91 -3.91 5.68
CA VAL A 135 -5.26 -3.51 6.05
C VAL A 135 -5.53 -2.14 5.45
N LEU A 136 -6.62 -2.01 4.69
CA LEU A 136 -7.15 -0.72 4.21
C LEU A 136 -8.62 -0.60 4.55
N ASN A 137 -8.97 0.36 5.39
CA ASN A 137 -10.35 0.63 5.84
C ASN A 137 -11.11 -0.65 6.28
N GLY A 138 -10.46 -1.48 7.11
CA GLY A 138 -11.01 -2.76 7.60
C GLY A 138 -10.88 -3.94 6.65
N VAL A 139 -10.37 -3.75 5.41
CA VAL A 139 -10.15 -4.83 4.46
C VAL A 139 -8.74 -5.38 4.60
N ALA A 140 -8.63 -6.61 5.14
CA ALA A 140 -7.36 -7.34 5.20
C ALA A 140 -7.14 -8.16 3.93
N PHE A 141 -5.99 -7.98 3.27
CA PHE A 141 -5.62 -8.68 2.05
C PHE A 141 -4.11 -8.95 2.02
N ARG A 142 -3.67 -9.88 1.17
CA ARG A 142 -2.24 -10.19 0.96
C ARG A 142 -1.89 -9.92 -0.49
N THR A 143 -0.87 -9.13 -0.73
CA THR A 143 -0.40 -8.82 -2.09
C THR A 143 0.32 -10.02 -2.71
N ARG A 144 0.56 -9.96 -4.02
CA ARG A 144 1.67 -10.72 -4.64
C ARG A 144 2.99 -10.01 -4.31
N HIS A 145 4.11 -10.58 -4.76
CA HIS A 145 5.37 -9.84 -4.81
C HIS A 145 5.17 -8.59 -5.69
N ASN A 146 5.61 -7.42 -5.23
CA ASN A 146 5.08 -6.13 -5.68
C ASN A 146 5.98 -5.34 -6.62
N ASP A 147 7.15 -5.83 -7.04
CA ASP A 147 8.10 -5.12 -7.92
C ASP A 147 7.43 -4.17 -8.89
N TYR A 148 7.37 -2.89 -8.50
CA TYR A 148 6.54 -1.88 -9.13
C TYR A 148 7.41 -0.88 -9.86
N GLN A 149 6.83 -0.16 -10.80
CA GLN A 149 7.55 0.84 -11.58
C GLN A 149 7.32 2.25 -11.05
N LEU A 150 8.31 3.13 -11.22
CA LEU A 150 8.16 4.58 -10.99
C LEU A 150 7.25 5.23 -12.05
N VAL A 151 5.95 4.99 -11.91
CA VAL A 151 4.88 5.52 -12.76
C VAL A 151 3.87 6.30 -11.91
N GLN A 152 3.18 7.25 -12.54
CA GLN A 152 2.15 8.09 -11.93
C GLN A 152 0.80 7.92 -12.64
N PRO A 153 -0.34 8.27 -12.00
CA PRO A 153 -1.62 8.37 -12.69
C PRO A 153 -1.51 9.24 -13.94
N SER A 154 -2.18 8.87 -15.03
CA SER A 154 -2.08 9.63 -16.28
C SER A 154 -2.52 11.09 -16.10
N ARG A 155 -1.76 12.01 -16.70
CA ARG A 155 -2.05 13.44 -16.73
C ARG A 155 -2.98 13.81 -17.89
N THR A 156 -3.13 12.90 -18.85
CA THR A 156 -3.81 13.15 -20.12
C THR A 156 -5.02 12.25 -20.36
N SER A 157 -5.11 11.11 -19.68
CA SER A 157 -6.19 10.14 -19.81
C SER A 157 -7.00 10.00 -18.53
N SER A 158 -8.32 10.00 -18.65
CA SER A 158 -9.25 9.68 -17.56
C SER A 158 -9.61 8.20 -17.47
N LEU A 159 -9.01 7.34 -18.31
CA LEU A 159 -9.26 5.90 -18.27
C LEU A 159 -8.77 5.31 -16.95
N GLN A 160 -9.56 4.39 -16.40
CA GLN A 160 -9.18 3.66 -15.21
C GLN A 160 -7.83 2.96 -15.44
N HIS A 161 -6.95 3.05 -14.43
CA HIS A 161 -5.59 2.48 -14.45
C HIS A 161 -4.63 3.04 -15.51
N ALA A 162 -4.99 4.08 -16.26
CA ALA A 162 -4.04 4.76 -17.12
C ALA A 162 -2.90 5.38 -16.30
N VAL A 163 -1.67 5.13 -16.73
CA VAL A 163 -0.44 5.59 -16.06
C VAL A 163 0.53 6.21 -17.06
N GLU A 164 1.45 7.03 -16.56
CA GLU A 164 2.56 7.63 -17.29
C GLU A 164 3.87 7.43 -16.51
N ASP A 165 4.98 7.30 -17.23
CA ASP A 165 6.30 7.28 -16.62
C ASP A 165 6.58 8.58 -15.84
N ILE A 166 7.19 8.45 -14.67
CA ILE A 166 7.78 9.60 -13.99
C ILE A 166 9.10 9.94 -14.70
N PRO A 167 9.30 11.18 -15.18
CA PRO A 167 10.52 11.55 -15.88
C PRO A 167 11.73 11.50 -14.94
N PHE A 168 12.81 10.84 -15.40
CA PHE A 168 14.08 10.83 -14.68
C PHE A 168 14.68 12.24 -14.56
N PRO A 169 15.28 12.61 -13.42
CA PRO A 169 15.99 13.88 -13.26
C PRO A 169 17.16 14.00 -14.23
N ASP A 170 17.35 15.19 -14.78
CA ASP A 170 18.48 15.46 -15.66
C ASP A 170 19.82 15.43 -14.90
N VAL A 171 20.91 15.34 -15.67
CA VAL A 171 22.27 15.38 -15.13
C VAL A 171 22.72 16.84 -15.03
N PRO A 172 23.33 17.26 -13.90
CA PRO A 172 23.86 18.61 -13.79
C PRO A 172 24.85 18.93 -14.93
N PRO A 173 24.72 20.08 -15.62
CA PRO A 173 25.65 20.50 -16.67
C PRO A 173 27.10 20.54 -16.19
N GLU A 174 27.34 20.85 -14.93
CA GLU A 174 28.65 20.89 -14.30
C GLU A 174 29.34 19.52 -14.30
N VAL A 175 28.56 18.43 -14.28
CA VAL A 175 29.06 17.05 -14.42
C VAL A 175 29.29 16.72 -15.89
N LEU A 176 28.34 17.06 -16.78
CA LEU A 176 28.43 16.75 -18.21
C LEU A 176 29.57 17.48 -18.92
N ASN A 177 29.90 18.69 -18.48
CA ASN A 177 30.91 19.54 -19.10
C ASN A 177 32.34 19.24 -18.61
N LYS A 178 32.55 18.21 -17.77
CA LYS A 178 33.90 17.82 -17.35
C LYS A 178 34.66 17.17 -18.50
N PRO A 179 35.97 17.46 -18.65
CA PRO A 179 36.76 16.97 -19.78
C PRO A 179 37.04 15.46 -19.70
N THR A 180 37.03 14.88 -18.50
CA THR A 180 37.28 13.45 -18.29
C THR A 180 36.19 12.83 -17.41
N VAL A 181 35.98 11.52 -17.56
CA VAL A 181 35.01 10.79 -16.72
C VAL A 181 35.43 10.80 -15.24
N SER A 182 36.72 10.74 -14.95
CA SER A 182 37.23 10.86 -13.57
C SER A 182 36.86 12.21 -12.94
N ASP A 183 37.01 13.32 -13.69
CA ASP A 183 36.58 14.65 -13.23
C ASP A 183 35.06 14.73 -13.07
N ALA A 184 34.30 14.11 -13.98
CA ALA A 184 32.84 14.00 -13.88
C ALA A 184 32.41 13.23 -12.62
N VAL A 185 33.13 12.16 -12.28
CA VAL A 185 32.89 11.37 -11.06
C VAL A 185 33.16 12.19 -9.81
N LEU A 186 34.25 12.95 -9.77
CA LEU A 186 34.57 13.85 -8.65
C LEU A 186 33.51 14.94 -8.48
N GLU A 187 32.99 15.49 -9.58
CA GLU A 187 31.90 16.46 -9.55
C GLU A 187 30.58 15.84 -9.09
N MET A 188 30.22 14.65 -9.62
CA MET A 188 29.02 13.93 -9.21
C MET A 188 29.05 13.63 -7.69
N LYS A 189 30.23 13.30 -7.14
CA LYS A 189 30.42 13.16 -5.69
C LYS A 189 30.10 14.45 -4.93
N GLN A 190 30.40 15.64 -5.45
CA GLN A 190 30.02 16.90 -4.79
C GLN A 190 28.51 17.11 -4.75
N TRP A 191 27.78 16.74 -5.81
CA TRP A 191 26.31 16.77 -5.82
C TRP A 191 25.70 15.81 -4.79
N PHE A 192 26.23 14.59 -4.71
CA PHE A 192 25.82 13.63 -3.69
C PHE A 192 26.20 14.07 -2.28
N LYS A 193 27.36 14.70 -2.09
CA LYS A 193 27.76 15.30 -0.81
C LYS A 193 26.78 16.39 -0.39
N ALA A 194 26.44 17.31 -1.29
CA ALA A 194 25.47 18.38 -1.04
C ALA A 194 24.10 17.82 -0.62
N PHE A 195 23.60 16.81 -1.33
CA PHE A 195 22.37 16.10 -0.95
C PHE A 195 22.52 15.42 0.43
N HIS A 196 23.60 14.69 0.65
CA HIS A 196 23.86 13.96 1.90
C HIS A 196 24.00 14.89 3.11
N THR A 197 24.56 16.09 2.95
CA THR A 197 24.68 17.08 4.03
C THR A 197 23.49 18.05 4.08
N GLN A 198 22.57 17.99 3.12
CA GLN A 198 21.49 18.98 2.92
C GLN A 198 22.03 20.41 2.79
N ASP A 199 23.20 20.56 2.18
CA ASP A 199 23.88 21.86 2.03
C ASP A 199 23.81 22.35 0.58
N LYS A 200 22.88 23.27 0.33
CA LYS A 200 22.66 23.88 -0.98
C LYS A 200 23.77 24.85 -1.40
N SER A 201 24.62 25.29 -0.47
CA SER A 201 25.78 26.15 -0.79
C SER A 201 26.89 25.40 -1.52
N LEU A 202 27.01 24.09 -1.28
CA LEU A 202 27.91 23.22 -2.03
C LEU A 202 27.42 23.05 -3.46
N ARG A 203 26.20 22.54 -3.62
CA ARG A 203 25.47 22.39 -4.88
C ARG A 203 23.98 22.43 -4.58
N ASP A 204 23.20 23.13 -5.39
CA ASP A 204 21.75 23.16 -5.25
C ASP A 204 21.10 21.86 -5.76
N TYR A 205 21.25 20.80 -4.97
CA TYR A 205 20.80 19.44 -5.31
C TYR A 205 19.31 19.35 -5.60
N THR A 206 18.48 20.28 -5.10
CA THR A 206 17.01 20.27 -5.27
C THR A 206 16.58 20.29 -6.74
N LYS A 207 17.45 20.78 -7.63
CA LYS A 207 17.24 20.80 -9.08
C LYS A 207 17.27 19.41 -9.71
N TYR A 208 18.03 18.47 -9.15
CA TYR A 208 18.31 17.18 -9.78
C TYR A 208 18.04 15.96 -8.88
N PHE A 209 17.83 16.16 -7.58
CA PHE A 209 17.42 15.13 -6.63
C PHE A 209 15.94 15.35 -6.33
N LYS A 210 15.09 14.52 -6.96
CA LYS A 210 13.64 14.73 -6.96
C LYS A 210 12.94 13.72 -6.03
N PRO A 211 12.25 14.18 -4.97
CA PRO A 211 11.48 13.28 -4.13
C PRO A 211 10.19 12.84 -4.82
N VAL A 212 9.87 11.56 -4.69
CA VAL A 212 8.68 10.90 -5.24
C VAL A 212 7.99 10.13 -4.11
N MET A 213 6.69 10.37 -3.92
CA MET A 213 5.86 9.62 -2.98
C MET A 213 5.28 8.40 -3.69
N CYS A 214 5.52 7.20 -3.16
CA CYS A 214 4.87 5.98 -3.61
C CYS A 214 3.82 5.53 -2.58
N TYR A 215 2.67 5.07 -3.06
CA TYR A 215 1.50 4.79 -2.26
C TYR A 215 0.78 3.54 -2.74
N LEU A 216 0.07 2.88 -1.82
CA LEU A 216 -0.80 1.75 -2.13
C LEU A 216 -2.24 2.26 -2.19
N GLU A 217 -2.93 1.95 -3.28
CA GLU A 217 -4.33 2.30 -3.49
C GLU A 217 -5.20 1.03 -3.57
N GLY A 218 -6.28 0.96 -2.81
CA GLY A 218 -7.24 -0.15 -2.81
C GLY A 218 -8.68 0.29 -3.09
N ALA A 219 -9.46 -0.56 -3.78
CA ALA A 219 -10.87 -0.33 -4.02
C ALA A 219 -11.64 -1.64 -4.25
N TRP A 220 -12.93 -1.63 -3.97
CA TRP A 220 -13.86 -2.68 -4.38
C TRP A 220 -14.22 -2.47 -5.85
N THR A 221 -14.05 -3.49 -6.70
CA THR A 221 -14.34 -3.42 -8.14
C THR A 221 -15.43 -4.40 -8.54
N LEU A 222 -16.33 -3.97 -9.41
CA LEU A 222 -17.42 -4.77 -10.00
C LEU A 222 -16.96 -5.58 -11.22
N ASN A 223 -15.72 -5.40 -11.66
CA ASN A 223 -15.20 -6.13 -12.81
C ASN A 223 -15.13 -7.63 -12.49
N GLN A 224 -15.75 -8.44 -13.36
CA GLN A 224 -15.70 -9.90 -13.27
C GLN A 224 -14.52 -10.48 -14.07
N THR A 225 -13.95 -9.69 -14.99
CA THR A 225 -12.73 -10.07 -15.70
C THR A 225 -11.55 -9.99 -14.74
N PHE A 226 -10.73 -11.04 -14.75
CA PHE A 226 -9.53 -11.12 -13.94
C PHE A 226 -8.47 -10.19 -14.51
N GLU A 227 -8.10 -9.17 -13.72
CA GLU A 227 -7.12 -8.17 -14.09
C GLU A 227 -5.93 -8.15 -13.14
N GLU A 228 -4.76 -7.88 -13.69
CA GLU A 228 -3.57 -7.62 -12.88
C GLU A 228 -3.75 -6.32 -12.09
N PRO A 229 -3.40 -6.31 -10.78
CA PRO A 229 -3.41 -5.11 -9.95
C PRO A 229 -2.66 -3.91 -10.58
N PHE A 230 -1.50 -4.18 -11.16
CA PHE A 230 -0.63 -3.24 -11.87
C PHE A 230 0.44 -4.02 -12.65
N TYR A 231 1.12 -3.35 -13.59
CA TYR A 231 2.20 -3.94 -14.37
C TYR A 231 3.46 -4.17 -13.53
N SER A 232 4.09 -5.33 -13.71
CA SER A 232 5.41 -5.66 -13.15
C SER A 232 6.16 -6.52 -14.16
N GLU A 233 7.43 -6.21 -14.39
CA GLU A 233 8.29 -6.93 -15.34
C GLU A 233 8.65 -8.34 -14.85
N ARG A 234 8.54 -8.57 -13.53
CA ARG A 234 8.99 -9.81 -12.87
C ARG A 234 7.83 -10.67 -12.36
N HIS A 235 6.70 -10.05 -12.03
CA HIS A 235 5.61 -10.71 -11.33
C HIS A 235 4.26 -10.48 -12.02
N SER A 236 3.50 -11.55 -12.13
CA SER A 236 2.11 -11.54 -12.57
C SER A 236 1.36 -12.55 -11.72
N MET A 237 0.09 -12.34 -11.46
CA MET A 237 -0.74 -13.30 -10.76
C MET A 237 -0.69 -14.67 -11.45
N ALA A 238 -0.60 -15.73 -10.65
CA ALA A 238 -0.45 -17.09 -11.16
C ALA A 238 -1.76 -17.72 -11.66
N ALA A 239 -2.89 -17.03 -11.50
CA ALA A 239 -4.23 -17.51 -11.80
C ALA A 239 -4.80 -16.86 -13.07
N LYS A 240 -5.79 -17.50 -13.69
CA LYS A 240 -6.54 -16.98 -14.84
C LYS A 240 -7.90 -16.40 -14.45
N SER A 241 -8.33 -16.63 -13.21
CA SER A 241 -9.61 -16.16 -12.65
C SER A 241 -9.50 -15.93 -11.15
N TYR A 242 -10.41 -15.12 -10.59
CA TYR A 242 -10.49 -14.93 -9.14
C TYR A 242 -10.81 -16.23 -8.40
N ALA A 243 -11.62 -17.12 -8.98
CA ALA A 243 -11.94 -18.41 -8.38
C ALA A 243 -10.70 -19.32 -8.28
N GLU A 244 -9.90 -19.39 -9.34
CA GLU A 244 -8.63 -20.12 -9.34
C GLU A 244 -7.65 -19.52 -8.33
N LEU A 245 -7.55 -18.19 -8.27
CA LEU A 245 -6.71 -17.50 -7.28
C LEU A 245 -7.09 -17.89 -5.85
N HIS A 246 -8.39 -17.92 -5.54
CA HIS A 246 -8.90 -18.33 -4.22
C HIS A 246 -8.53 -19.78 -3.90
N VAL A 247 -8.67 -20.70 -4.85
CA VAL A 247 -8.29 -22.12 -4.67
C VAL A 247 -6.79 -22.25 -4.44
N MET A 248 -5.96 -21.56 -5.22
CA MET A 248 -4.51 -21.55 -5.05
C MET A 248 -4.11 -20.96 -3.69
N ASN A 249 -4.70 -19.83 -3.30
CA ASN A 249 -4.43 -19.21 -2.01
C ASN A 249 -4.84 -20.12 -0.85
N LYS A 250 -6.00 -20.78 -0.96
CA LYS A 250 -6.44 -21.78 0.02
C LYS A 250 -5.43 -22.92 0.11
N PHE A 251 -5.00 -23.49 -1.00
CA PHE A 251 -4.00 -24.56 -1.02
C PHE A 251 -2.70 -24.13 -0.33
N VAL A 252 -2.14 -22.98 -0.72
CA VAL A 252 -0.89 -22.44 -0.14
C VAL A 252 -1.04 -22.18 1.36
N THR A 253 -2.16 -21.58 1.79
CA THR A 253 -2.39 -21.24 3.20
C THR A 253 -2.55 -22.49 4.07
N TYR A 254 -3.23 -23.53 3.57
CA TYR A 254 -3.50 -24.75 4.35
C TYR A 254 -2.31 -25.72 4.37
N THR A 255 -1.46 -25.69 3.34
CA THR A 255 -0.31 -26.60 3.22
C THR A 255 1.00 -25.97 3.68
N GLY A 256 1.07 -24.63 3.74
CA GLY A 256 2.31 -23.89 3.96
C GLY A 256 3.27 -23.89 2.76
N VAL A 257 2.89 -24.47 1.61
CA VAL A 257 3.75 -24.57 0.43
C VAL A 257 3.97 -23.18 -0.18
N LYS A 258 5.23 -22.83 -0.46
CA LYS A 258 5.60 -21.60 -1.15
C LYS A 258 5.48 -21.74 -2.67
N GLN A 259 4.75 -20.84 -3.31
CA GLN A 259 4.84 -20.63 -4.75
C GLN A 259 6.16 -19.86 -5.02
N ARG A 260 7.06 -20.44 -5.82
CA ARG A 260 8.45 -19.95 -5.98
C ARG A 260 8.57 -18.53 -6.52
N LYS A 261 7.63 -18.10 -7.35
CA LYS A 261 7.55 -16.75 -7.93
C LYS A 261 6.73 -15.77 -7.08
N GLU A 262 6.16 -16.20 -5.94
CA GLU A 262 5.41 -15.32 -5.03
C GLU A 262 4.22 -14.59 -5.69
N ASN A 263 3.55 -15.29 -6.61
CA ASN A 263 2.50 -14.74 -7.49
C ASN A 263 1.07 -15.07 -7.04
N VAL A 264 0.87 -15.40 -5.76
CA VAL A 264 -0.44 -15.82 -5.21
C VAL A 264 -0.87 -14.83 -4.14
N ALA A 265 -1.66 -13.83 -4.55
CA ALA A 265 -2.29 -12.86 -3.65
C ALA A 265 -3.55 -13.45 -2.99
N PHE A 266 -3.93 -12.90 -1.82
CA PHE A 266 -5.26 -13.09 -1.24
C PHE A 266 -6.05 -11.80 -1.41
N LEU A 267 -7.04 -11.82 -2.30
CA LEU A 267 -7.88 -10.67 -2.61
C LEU A 267 -9.34 -10.99 -2.22
N PRO A 268 -9.88 -10.40 -1.15
CA PRO A 268 -11.24 -10.70 -0.69
C PRO A 268 -12.33 -10.36 -1.72
N THR A 269 -13.41 -11.14 -1.72
CA THR A 269 -14.64 -10.85 -2.46
C THR A 269 -15.75 -10.54 -1.45
N LYS A 270 -16.65 -9.60 -1.75
CA LYS A 270 -17.83 -9.32 -0.92
C LYS A 270 -19.09 -9.18 -1.76
N ILE A 271 -20.25 -9.36 -1.12
CA ILE A 271 -21.53 -8.98 -1.71
C ILE A 271 -21.73 -7.49 -1.41
N VAL A 272 -21.99 -6.68 -2.43
CA VAL A 272 -22.18 -5.22 -2.29
C VAL A 272 -23.64 -4.82 -2.36
N ASN A 273 -24.46 -5.62 -3.03
CA ASN A 273 -25.91 -5.43 -3.10
C ASN A 273 -26.60 -6.78 -3.29
N VAL A 274 -27.85 -6.87 -2.86
CA VAL A 274 -28.77 -7.97 -3.17
C VAL A 274 -30.02 -7.33 -3.74
N ASP A 275 -30.35 -7.69 -4.97
CA ASP A 275 -31.55 -7.22 -5.64
C ASP A 275 -32.78 -7.86 -4.98
N ASP A 276 -33.67 -7.02 -4.45
CA ASP A 276 -34.83 -7.46 -3.66
C ASP A 276 -35.88 -8.20 -4.49
N ASP A 277 -35.96 -7.92 -5.80
CA ASP A 277 -36.97 -8.48 -6.70
C ASP A 277 -36.50 -9.81 -7.33
N THR A 278 -35.21 -9.92 -7.62
CA THR A 278 -34.61 -11.07 -8.33
C THR A 278 -33.82 -12.00 -7.42
N ALA A 279 -33.57 -11.61 -6.16
CA ALA A 279 -32.69 -12.27 -5.21
C ALA A 279 -31.22 -12.43 -5.70
N GLN A 280 -30.82 -11.69 -6.74
CA GLN A 280 -29.47 -11.77 -7.29
C GLN A 280 -28.48 -10.95 -6.46
N SER A 281 -27.36 -11.60 -6.10
CA SER A 281 -26.26 -10.94 -5.39
C SER A 281 -25.29 -10.29 -6.37
N VAL A 282 -24.98 -9.01 -6.13
CA VAL A 282 -23.91 -8.29 -6.81
C VAL A 282 -22.63 -8.43 -6.01
N TYR A 283 -21.59 -8.99 -6.63
CA TYR A 283 -20.29 -9.20 -6.02
C TYR A 283 -19.31 -8.09 -6.41
N ALA A 284 -18.44 -7.72 -5.48
CA ALA A 284 -17.27 -6.93 -5.76
C ALA A 284 -16.00 -7.63 -5.27
N GLN A 285 -14.95 -7.46 -6.04
CA GLN A 285 -13.63 -7.99 -5.77
C GLN A 285 -12.74 -6.87 -5.24
N TRP A 286 -12.00 -7.12 -4.16
CA TRP A 286 -10.98 -6.17 -3.72
C TRP A 286 -9.80 -6.22 -4.69
N ASN A 287 -9.40 -5.06 -5.20
CA ASN A 287 -8.22 -4.89 -6.02
C ASN A 287 -7.37 -3.73 -5.48
N TYR A 288 -6.07 -3.80 -5.74
CA TYR A 288 -5.12 -2.78 -5.32
C TYR A 288 -4.21 -2.38 -6.48
N ARG A 289 -3.49 -1.27 -6.34
CA ARG A 289 -2.36 -0.91 -7.20
C ARG A 289 -1.32 -0.12 -6.41
N ILE A 290 -0.08 -0.14 -6.86
CA ILE A 290 0.99 0.72 -6.32
C ILE A 290 1.36 1.71 -7.42
N LEU A 291 1.33 2.99 -7.08
CA LEU A 291 1.73 4.08 -7.96
C LEU A 291 2.59 5.08 -7.17
N CYS A 292 3.18 6.01 -7.90
CA CYS A 292 3.98 7.07 -7.34
C CYS A 292 3.57 8.45 -7.89
N ILE A 293 3.97 9.52 -7.20
CA ILE A 293 3.77 10.89 -7.67
C ILE A 293 5.00 11.76 -7.33
N PRO A 294 5.45 12.63 -8.24
CA PRO A 294 6.48 13.62 -7.90
C PRO A 294 5.99 14.60 -6.82
N ILE A 295 6.78 14.78 -5.77
CA ILE A 295 6.52 15.80 -4.75
C ILE A 295 7.02 17.14 -5.29
N LYS A 296 6.13 18.14 -5.33
CA LYS A 296 6.39 19.45 -5.98
C LYS A 296 7.20 20.44 -5.15
N PHE A 297 7.53 20.08 -3.91
CA PHE A 297 8.27 20.93 -2.98
C PHE A 297 9.48 20.19 -2.42
N GLU A 298 10.43 20.95 -1.86
CA GLU A 298 11.59 20.38 -1.19
C GLU A 298 11.16 19.62 0.06
N LEU A 299 11.63 18.38 0.19
CA LEU A 299 11.40 17.56 1.37
C LEU A 299 12.72 17.43 2.14
N PRO A 300 12.90 18.13 3.27
CA PRO A 300 14.11 18.03 4.09
C PRO A 300 14.25 16.65 4.71
N ARG A 301 15.49 16.15 4.81
CA ARG A 301 15.76 14.88 5.51
C ARG A 301 15.38 14.91 7.00
N SER A 302 15.33 16.09 7.62
CA SER A 302 14.91 16.26 9.02
C SER A 302 13.44 15.92 9.27
N PHE A 303 12.62 15.76 8.22
CA PHE A 303 11.23 15.31 8.36
C PHE A 303 11.09 13.79 8.42
N PHE A 304 12.15 13.04 8.14
CA PHE A 304 12.16 11.59 8.24
C PHE A 304 12.64 11.14 9.61
N HIS A 305 11.69 10.80 10.47
CA HIS A 305 11.97 10.38 11.84
C HIS A 305 12.08 8.87 11.90
N GLN A 306 13.30 8.36 12.07
CA GLN A 306 13.55 6.91 12.13
C GLN A 306 12.78 6.29 13.28
N GLN A 307 12.03 5.23 12.99
CA GLN A 307 11.30 4.47 13.99
C GLN A 307 12.24 3.53 14.72
N ASN A 308 12.11 3.50 16.04
CA ASN A 308 12.89 2.60 16.88
C ASN A 308 12.21 1.23 16.94
N ASP A 309 12.33 0.44 15.88
CA ASP A 309 11.80 -0.92 15.84
C ASP A 309 12.67 -1.85 16.70
N LEU A 310 12.29 -1.96 17.99
CA LEU A 310 13.10 -2.60 19.01
C LEU A 310 13.27 -4.12 18.78
N SER A 311 12.24 -4.80 18.25
CA SER A 311 12.32 -6.23 17.93
C SER A 311 13.51 -6.56 17.04
N TYR A 312 13.66 -5.81 15.93
CA TYR A 312 14.79 -5.96 15.00
C TYR A 312 16.14 -5.62 15.65
N ARG A 313 16.20 -4.55 16.45
CA ARG A 313 17.45 -4.11 17.10
C ARG A 313 17.91 -5.08 18.18
N VAL A 314 16.99 -5.63 18.96
CA VAL A 314 17.30 -6.64 19.99
C VAL A 314 17.80 -7.92 19.34
N GLU A 315 17.12 -8.40 18.29
CA GLU A 315 17.53 -9.58 17.53
C GLU A 315 18.93 -9.40 16.90
N THR A 316 19.20 -8.25 16.29
CA THR A 316 20.43 -8.02 15.51
C THR A 316 21.58 -7.40 16.32
N GLY A 317 21.32 -6.92 17.54
CA GLY A 317 22.28 -6.16 18.34
C GLY A 317 22.61 -4.76 17.80
N LYS A 318 21.91 -4.27 16.77
CA LYS A 318 22.22 -3.01 16.09
C LYS A 318 21.72 -1.78 16.85
N THR A 319 22.53 -0.73 16.81
CA THR A 319 22.14 0.63 17.23
C THR A 319 21.16 1.28 16.25
N MET A 320 20.58 2.43 16.61
CA MET A 320 19.75 3.22 15.69
C MET A 320 20.54 3.65 14.46
N ASP A 321 21.76 4.15 14.66
CA ASP A 321 22.63 4.66 13.59
C ASP A 321 23.10 3.57 12.62
N GLU A 322 23.36 2.36 13.14
CA GLU A 322 23.65 1.21 12.28
C GLU A 322 22.41 0.78 11.51
N THR A 323 21.25 0.74 12.17
CA THR A 323 19.97 0.40 11.52
C THR A 323 19.64 1.38 10.40
N LEU A 324 19.96 2.67 10.57
CA LEU A 324 19.75 3.71 9.56
C LEU A 324 20.41 3.38 8.20
N ARG A 325 21.47 2.58 8.21
CA ARG A 325 22.23 2.16 7.02
C ARG A 325 21.74 0.84 6.42
N THR A 326 20.76 0.16 7.03
CA THR A 326 20.22 -1.12 6.56
C THR A 326 18.85 -0.94 5.90
N LYS A 327 18.41 -1.93 5.12
CA LYS A 327 17.05 -1.93 4.55
C LYS A 327 15.93 -2.05 5.61
N ALA A 328 16.27 -2.32 6.87
CA ALA A 328 15.30 -2.42 7.97
C ALA A 328 14.87 -1.06 8.54
N ALA A 329 15.58 0.04 8.23
CA ALA A 329 15.18 1.35 8.72
C ALA A 329 13.81 1.77 8.15
N ARG A 330 12.89 2.04 9.07
CA ARG A 330 11.58 2.63 8.79
C ARG A 330 11.50 4.05 9.35
N PHE A 331 10.65 4.87 8.76
CA PHE A 331 10.51 6.28 9.10
C PHE A 331 9.05 6.66 9.30
N LYS A 332 8.80 7.70 10.09
CA LYS A 332 7.57 8.50 10.03
C LYS A 332 7.90 9.83 9.37
N LEU A 333 7.02 10.29 8.50
CA LEU A 333 7.18 11.55 7.79
C LEU A 333 6.29 12.62 8.42
N PHE A 334 6.89 13.58 9.11
CA PHE A 334 6.16 14.72 9.67
C PHE A 334 7.07 15.94 9.85
N ASP A 335 6.47 17.13 9.79
CA ASP A 335 7.15 18.40 10.07
C ASP A 335 7.05 18.68 11.58
N PRO A 336 8.18 18.68 12.33
CA PRO A 336 8.15 18.89 13.78
C PRO A 336 7.64 20.30 14.18
N ASN A 337 7.58 21.24 13.24
CA ASN A 337 7.08 22.59 13.50
C ASN A 337 5.56 22.70 13.33
N ARG A 338 4.89 21.65 12.83
CA ARG A 338 3.43 21.61 12.67
C ARG A 338 2.81 20.80 13.78
N THR A 339 1.80 21.36 14.46
CA THR A 339 1.01 20.65 15.47
C THR A 339 -0.40 20.38 14.93
N GLY A 340 -0.92 19.17 15.15
CA GLY A 340 -2.31 18.81 14.82
C GLY A 340 -2.55 18.35 13.38
N ILE A 341 -3.73 18.74 12.86
CA ILE A 341 -4.31 18.44 11.55
C ILE A 341 -3.53 19.22 10.47
N ASN A 342 -3.41 18.68 9.24
CA ASN A 342 -2.61 19.23 8.13
C ASN A 342 -1.10 19.03 8.29
N GLN A 343 -0.71 17.76 8.47
CA GLN A 343 0.69 17.34 8.42
C GLN A 343 1.17 17.31 6.97
N ILE A 344 2.49 17.23 6.76
CA ILE A 344 3.05 17.26 5.40
C ILE A 344 2.58 16.11 4.51
N LEU A 345 2.20 14.97 5.09
CA LEU A 345 1.57 13.88 4.34
C LEU A 345 0.21 14.28 3.76
N ASP A 346 -0.55 15.14 4.43
CA ASP A 346 -1.82 15.66 3.91
C ASP A 346 -1.58 16.53 2.68
N ASP A 347 -0.59 17.42 2.75
CA ASP A 347 -0.22 18.27 1.62
C ASP A 347 0.20 17.42 0.40
N ILE A 348 0.90 16.30 0.63
CA ILE A 348 1.31 15.38 -0.44
C ILE A 348 0.08 14.64 -0.99
N PHE A 349 -0.73 14.03 -0.15
CA PHE A 349 -1.88 13.24 -0.57
C PHE A 349 -2.97 14.07 -1.24
N ALA A 350 -3.15 15.32 -0.83
CA ALA A 350 -4.03 16.27 -1.50
C ALA A 350 -3.62 16.53 -2.98
N THR A 351 -2.38 16.19 -3.37
CA THR A 351 -1.93 16.25 -4.77
C THR A 351 -2.12 14.96 -5.56
N ILE A 352 -2.42 13.84 -4.88
CA ILE A 352 -2.59 12.52 -5.49
C ILE A 352 -4.04 12.36 -5.96
N PRO A 353 -4.29 12.19 -7.27
CA PRO A 353 -5.63 11.90 -7.75
C PRO A 353 -6.04 10.46 -7.44
N GLY A 354 -7.33 10.24 -7.22
CA GLY A 354 -7.93 8.92 -7.12
C GLY A 354 -8.05 8.21 -8.48
N LYS A 355 -9.07 7.35 -8.61
CA LYS A 355 -9.29 6.51 -9.81
C LYS A 355 -9.67 7.29 -11.08
N ASN A 356 -9.94 8.60 -11.00
CA ASN A 356 -10.18 9.45 -12.17
C ASN A 356 -8.91 10.03 -12.81
N ASN A 357 -7.74 9.78 -12.21
CA ASN A 357 -6.47 10.41 -12.60
C ASN A 357 -6.52 11.95 -12.52
N HIS A 358 -5.54 12.64 -13.10
CA HIS A 358 -5.43 14.10 -12.97
C HIS A 358 -6.56 14.86 -13.69
N GLY A 359 -6.87 16.06 -13.17
CA GLY A 359 -7.82 16.98 -13.79
C GLY A 359 -9.27 16.80 -13.35
N ALA A 360 -9.56 15.78 -12.55
CA ALA A 360 -10.87 15.59 -11.96
C ALA A 360 -11.15 16.66 -10.88
N ASN A 361 -12.34 17.23 -10.92
CA ASN A 361 -12.84 18.13 -9.89
C ASN A 361 -14.20 17.60 -9.43
N LEU A 362 -14.18 16.86 -8.33
CA LEU A 362 -15.38 16.25 -7.75
C LEU A 362 -15.68 16.94 -6.43
N SER A 363 -16.96 17.15 -6.17
CA SER A 363 -17.48 17.48 -4.86
C SER A 363 -18.78 16.71 -4.72
N PHE A 364 -18.93 15.98 -3.61
CA PHE A 364 -20.16 15.24 -3.34
C PHE A 364 -20.77 15.75 -2.04
N LYS A 365 -22.09 15.76 -2.04
CA LYS A 365 -22.88 16.03 -0.84
C LYS A 365 -23.16 14.73 -0.14
N ILE A 366 -22.65 14.58 1.08
CA ILE A 366 -23.05 13.47 1.94
C ILE A 366 -24.20 13.99 2.78
N TYR A 367 -25.36 13.32 2.71
CA TYR A 367 -26.54 13.69 3.48
C TYR A 367 -27.03 15.13 3.27
N SER A 368 -26.91 15.64 2.03
CA SER A 368 -27.20 17.02 1.63
C SER A 368 -26.27 18.09 2.21
N GLU A 369 -25.13 17.70 2.78
CA GLU A 369 -24.10 18.62 3.27
C GLU A 369 -22.85 18.60 2.39
N ASP A 370 -22.32 19.78 2.09
CA ASP A 370 -21.07 19.94 1.37
C ASP A 370 -19.87 19.63 2.26
N MET A 371 -18.87 18.96 1.69
CA MET A 371 -17.57 18.73 2.33
C MET A 371 -16.64 19.89 2.01
N TYR A 372 -16.09 20.52 3.04
CA TYR A 372 -15.13 21.60 2.93
C TYR A 372 -13.73 21.14 3.29
N ASP A 373 -12.73 21.86 2.79
CA ASP A 373 -11.33 21.60 3.07
C ASP A 373 -10.99 21.98 4.53
N ALA A 374 -10.42 21.02 5.26
CA ALA A 374 -10.08 21.15 6.68
C ALA A 374 -8.82 22.01 6.92
N SER A 375 -8.03 22.29 5.88
CA SER A 375 -6.89 23.22 5.97
C SER A 375 -7.31 24.68 6.14
N TYR A 376 -8.55 25.00 5.74
CA TYR A 376 -9.12 26.35 5.87
C TYR A 376 -10.05 26.43 7.08
N THR A 377 -9.54 26.81 8.24
CA THR A 377 -10.34 26.90 9.47
C THR A 377 -11.44 27.95 9.39
N ASN A 378 -11.13 29.13 8.85
CA ASN A 378 -12.03 30.30 8.85
C ASN A 378 -12.87 30.48 7.58
N SER A 379 -12.75 29.59 6.58
CA SER A 379 -13.48 29.71 5.32
C SER A 379 -14.00 28.37 4.80
N ASN A 380 -15.16 28.38 4.17
CA ASN A 380 -15.79 27.19 3.62
C ASN A 380 -15.40 27.01 2.14
N VAL A 381 -14.18 26.52 1.93
CA VAL A 381 -13.66 26.15 0.60
C VAL A 381 -14.11 24.73 0.30
N ILE A 382 -14.84 24.52 -0.79
CA ILE A 382 -15.32 23.18 -1.19
C ILE A 382 -14.12 22.27 -1.43
N LEU A 383 -14.15 21.08 -0.83
CA LEU A 383 -13.11 20.07 -0.97
C LEU A 383 -13.20 19.40 -2.36
N ASN A 384 -12.07 19.35 -3.08
CA ASN A 384 -11.98 18.50 -4.27
C ASN A 384 -11.75 17.05 -3.83
N THR A 385 -12.84 16.28 -3.75
CA THR A 385 -12.84 14.90 -3.29
C THR A 385 -12.30 13.91 -4.32
N ALA A 386 -11.98 14.34 -5.54
CA ALA A 386 -11.30 13.49 -6.52
C ALA A 386 -9.85 13.16 -6.14
N TYR A 387 -9.31 13.91 -5.17
CA TYR A 387 -7.97 13.74 -4.61
C TYR A 387 -8.05 13.14 -3.21
N TYR A 388 -6.94 12.61 -2.74
CA TYR A 388 -6.87 11.90 -1.48
C TYR A 388 -6.84 12.84 -0.29
N HIS A 389 -7.81 12.69 0.61
CA HIS A 389 -7.89 13.43 1.86
C HIS A 389 -8.17 12.48 3.02
N ARG A 390 -7.64 12.79 4.22
CA ARG A 390 -7.97 12.05 5.44
C ARG A 390 -9.01 12.76 6.31
N THR A 391 -9.15 14.07 6.16
CA THR A 391 -10.10 14.89 6.93
C THR A 391 -10.92 15.76 6.01
N TYR A 392 -12.11 16.14 6.46
CA TYR A 392 -12.93 17.18 5.86
C TYR A 392 -13.59 18.02 6.94
N LYS A 393 -14.11 19.18 6.55
CA LYS A 393 -14.83 20.09 7.42
C LYS A 393 -16.30 20.18 6.99
N THR A 394 -17.21 20.21 7.95
CA THR A 394 -18.63 20.48 7.74
C THR A 394 -18.96 21.96 7.99
N ALA A 395 -20.03 22.48 7.38
CA ALA A 395 -20.45 23.88 7.61
C ALA A 395 -20.97 24.11 9.04
N LYS A 396 -21.49 23.07 9.68
CA LYS A 396 -22.07 23.11 11.03
C LYS A 396 -21.37 22.09 11.91
N ASN A 397 -21.23 22.42 13.18
CA ASN A 397 -20.72 21.49 14.17
C ASN A 397 -21.66 20.28 14.27
N GLY A 398 -21.07 19.08 14.33
CA GLY A 398 -21.82 17.88 14.68
C GLY A 398 -22.25 17.89 16.15
N ALA A 399 -22.94 16.83 16.59
CA ALA A 399 -23.39 16.68 17.98
C ALA A 399 -22.23 16.70 19.00
N GLY A 400 -21.01 16.31 18.59
CA GLY A 400 -19.80 16.39 19.40
C GLY A 400 -19.15 17.78 19.46
N GLY A 401 -19.73 18.80 18.83
CA GLY A 401 -19.22 20.18 18.87
C GLY A 401 -18.02 20.48 17.95
N VAL A 402 -17.56 19.51 17.17
CA VAL A 402 -16.39 19.64 16.27
C VAL A 402 -16.85 19.69 14.81
N PRO A 403 -16.33 20.63 13.98
CA PRO A 403 -16.66 20.71 12.56
C PRO A 403 -15.71 19.92 11.65
N ILE A 404 -14.55 19.48 12.15
CA ILE A 404 -13.59 18.67 11.38
C ILE A 404 -13.83 17.20 11.70
N VAL A 405 -13.85 16.37 10.65
CA VAL A 405 -14.19 14.95 10.71
C VAL A 405 -13.15 14.15 9.94
N ASP A 406 -12.68 13.06 10.56
CA ASP A 406 -11.80 12.09 9.92
C ASP A 406 -12.58 11.10 9.05
N LEU A 407 -12.05 10.81 7.87
CA LEU A 407 -12.55 9.78 6.98
C LEU A 407 -12.05 8.41 7.47
N GLY A 408 -12.96 7.46 7.69
CA GLY A 408 -12.60 6.10 8.12
C GLY A 408 -12.72 5.82 9.61
N PHE A 409 -13.43 6.67 10.37
CA PHE A 409 -13.72 6.47 11.80
C PHE A 409 -12.46 6.38 12.67
N ASN A 410 -11.79 7.52 12.86
CA ASN A 410 -10.53 7.70 13.61
C ASN A 410 -9.31 6.95 13.04
N ASP A 411 -9.33 6.51 11.79
CA ASP A 411 -8.15 5.93 11.15
C ASP A 411 -7.18 7.03 10.69
N ASP A 412 -6.16 7.31 11.50
CA ASP A 412 -5.17 8.37 11.23
C ASP A 412 -4.33 8.15 9.95
N ASN A 413 -4.37 6.93 9.40
CA ASN A 413 -3.55 6.49 8.29
C ASN A 413 -4.34 6.29 6.99
N LEU A 414 -5.64 6.63 6.96
CA LEU A 414 -6.48 6.40 5.79
C LEU A 414 -6.73 7.69 5.01
N TRP A 415 -6.35 7.69 3.73
CA TRP A 415 -6.81 8.71 2.79
C TRP A 415 -7.87 8.14 1.85
N VAL A 416 -8.88 8.94 1.55
CA VAL A 416 -10.01 8.57 0.71
C VAL A 416 -10.13 9.53 -0.45
N ALA A 417 -10.35 8.99 -1.65
CA ALA A 417 -10.70 9.76 -2.84
C ALA A 417 -11.99 9.20 -3.45
N GLN A 418 -12.87 10.08 -3.88
CA GLN A 418 -14.07 9.76 -4.62
C GLN A 418 -13.77 9.56 -6.11
N THR A 419 -14.64 8.83 -6.77
CA THR A 419 -14.49 8.51 -8.18
C THR A 419 -15.82 8.39 -8.90
N THR A 420 -15.81 8.66 -10.21
CA THR A 420 -16.94 8.40 -11.12
C THR A 420 -16.76 7.13 -11.94
N GLN A 421 -15.67 6.39 -11.74
CA GLN A 421 -15.39 5.17 -12.50
C GLN A 421 -16.46 4.10 -12.24
N PRO A 422 -17.18 3.61 -13.27
CA PRO A 422 -18.33 2.72 -13.08
C PRO A 422 -17.95 1.32 -12.58
N LEU A 423 -16.69 0.91 -12.76
CA LEU A 423 -16.19 -0.38 -12.28
C LEU A 423 -15.87 -0.36 -10.77
N ILE A 424 -15.85 0.79 -10.09
CA ILE A 424 -15.62 0.85 -8.64
C ILE A 424 -16.94 0.69 -7.92
N ALA A 425 -17.10 -0.32 -7.07
CA ALA A 425 -18.37 -0.60 -6.41
C ALA A 425 -18.90 0.61 -5.61
N PRO A 426 -20.19 0.96 -5.74
CA PRO A 426 -20.79 2.02 -4.95
C PRO A 426 -20.90 1.60 -3.48
N VAL A 427 -20.77 2.58 -2.60
CA VAL A 427 -21.14 2.52 -1.20
C VAL A 427 -22.42 3.32 -1.09
N GLY A 428 -23.53 2.59 -0.99
CA GLY A 428 -24.85 3.19 -0.82
C GLY A 428 -25.09 3.59 0.62
N ALA A 429 -25.61 4.78 0.83
CA ALA A 429 -26.27 5.16 2.07
C ALA A 429 -27.63 5.77 1.73
N GLU A 430 -28.69 5.21 2.28
CA GLU A 430 -30.02 5.79 2.20
C GLU A 430 -30.22 6.68 3.43
N ARG A 431 -30.42 7.99 3.22
CA ARG A 431 -30.90 8.88 4.29
C ARG A 431 -32.33 9.24 3.99
N CYS A 432 -33.21 8.95 4.93
CA CYS A 432 -34.62 9.27 4.81
C CYS A 432 -35.03 10.36 5.81
N PRO A 433 -34.69 11.64 5.57
CA PRO A 433 -35.19 12.70 6.43
C PRO A 433 -36.73 12.72 6.41
N TYR A 434 -37.31 13.03 7.57
CA TYR A 434 -38.69 13.46 7.65
C TYR A 434 -38.77 14.88 7.08
N ALA A 435 -39.39 15.03 5.91
CA ALA A 435 -39.70 16.35 5.39
C ALA A 435 -41.03 16.82 6.01
N TYR A 436 -41.02 17.97 6.68
CA TYR A 436 -42.25 18.65 7.08
C TYR A 436 -42.89 19.24 5.83
N THR A 437 -43.86 18.54 5.25
CA THR A 437 -44.75 19.11 4.23
C THR A 437 -45.98 19.65 4.94
N ASP A 438 -46.11 20.98 4.93
CA ASP A 438 -47.35 21.75 5.17
C ASP A 438 -48.18 21.31 6.40
N GLY A 439 -47.50 21.08 7.53
CA GLY A 439 -48.11 20.96 8.85
C GLY A 439 -49.04 19.76 9.07
N ARG A 440 -49.14 18.79 8.15
CA ARG A 440 -50.11 17.67 8.28
C ARG A 440 -49.62 16.28 7.86
N SER A 441 -48.40 16.10 7.35
CA SER A 441 -47.86 14.75 7.12
C SER A 441 -46.33 14.69 7.11
N ASN A 442 -45.81 13.62 7.73
CA ASN A 442 -44.41 13.22 7.67
C ASN A 442 -44.17 12.41 6.39
N LEU A 443 -43.83 13.05 5.28
CA LEU A 443 -43.35 12.33 4.10
C LEU A 443 -41.87 12.00 4.31
N LYS A 444 -41.58 10.72 4.50
CA LYS A 444 -40.23 10.16 4.54
C LYS A 444 -39.69 10.18 3.10
N ARG A 445 -38.90 11.20 2.76
CA ARG A 445 -38.20 11.26 1.47
C ARG A 445 -36.83 10.62 1.67
N CYS A 446 -36.56 9.52 0.97
CA CYS A 446 -35.28 8.85 1.02
C CYS A 446 -34.39 9.36 -0.13
N ASP A 447 -33.24 9.93 0.23
CA ASP A 447 -32.18 10.27 -0.71
C ASP A 447 -31.15 9.14 -0.65
N ASN A 448 -31.01 8.42 -1.77
CA ASN A 448 -29.93 7.45 -1.96
C ASN A 448 -28.68 8.21 -2.40
N SER A 449 -27.63 8.15 -1.58
CA SER A 449 -26.30 8.56 -2.00
C SER A 449 -25.48 7.32 -2.31
N ASP A 450 -25.24 7.06 -3.60
CA ASP A 450 -24.26 6.08 -4.07
C ASP A 450 -22.95 6.79 -4.34
N ILE A 451 -22.01 6.69 -3.40
CA ILE A 451 -20.65 7.22 -3.57
C ILE A 451 -19.71 6.09 -3.96
N ARG A 452 -18.77 6.36 -4.87
CA ARG A 452 -17.70 5.41 -5.21
C ARG A 452 -16.40 5.98 -4.70
N VAL A 453 -15.62 5.14 -4.01
CA VAL A 453 -14.40 5.58 -3.32
C VAL A 453 -13.27 4.59 -3.51
N SER A 454 -12.05 5.12 -3.50
CA SER A 454 -10.81 4.38 -3.33
C SER A 454 -10.07 4.87 -2.10
N TYR A 455 -9.23 4.01 -1.55
CA TYR A 455 -8.50 4.21 -0.30
C TYR A 455 -7.01 4.16 -0.57
N ALA A 456 -6.22 4.96 0.14
CA ALA A 456 -4.77 4.95 0.01
C ALA A 456 -4.02 5.08 1.33
N VAL A 457 -2.82 4.50 1.37
CA VAL A 457 -1.80 4.65 2.42
C VAL A 457 -0.44 4.94 1.78
N PRO A 458 0.45 5.70 2.43
CA PRO A 458 1.82 5.86 1.94
C PRO A 458 2.59 4.54 2.03
N LEU A 459 3.56 4.34 1.15
CA LEU A 459 4.51 3.23 1.22
C LEU A 459 5.92 3.73 1.51
N GLU A 460 6.45 4.58 0.63
CA GLU A 460 7.81 5.10 0.75
C GLU A 460 7.99 6.41 -0.01
N VAL A 461 8.98 7.20 0.41
CA VAL A 461 9.52 8.30 -0.39
C VAL A 461 10.84 7.88 -1.00
N ILE A 462 10.97 8.12 -2.30
CA ILE A 462 12.16 7.80 -3.09
C ILE A 462 12.76 9.09 -3.63
N TYR A 463 14.04 9.32 -3.36
CA TYR A 463 14.81 10.37 -4.03
C TYR A 463 15.38 9.82 -5.34
N MET A 464 14.80 10.25 -6.45
CA MET A 464 15.39 10.02 -7.77
C MET A 464 16.67 10.85 -7.90
N THR A 465 17.67 10.31 -8.57
CA THR A 465 18.99 10.95 -8.71
C THR A 465 19.42 11.05 -10.17
N PRO A 466 20.40 11.92 -10.48
CA PRO A 466 20.99 12.02 -11.81
C PRO A 466 21.58 10.72 -12.37
N LEU A 467 21.88 9.74 -11.52
CA LEU A 467 22.50 8.47 -11.94
C LEU A 467 21.65 7.73 -12.98
N THR A 468 20.34 7.90 -12.93
CA THR A 468 19.39 7.28 -13.87
C THR A 468 19.55 7.79 -15.31
N LYS A 469 20.12 8.98 -15.53
CA LYS A 469 20.41 9.53 -16.87
C LYS A 469 21.90 9.71 -17.15
N TRP A 470 22.77 9.50 -16.17
CA TRP A 470 24.19 9.77 -16.31
C TRP A 470 24.93 8.64 -17.04
N ASN A 471 25.19 8.86 -18.32
CA ASN A 471 25.88 7.94 -19.22
C ASN A 471 27.21 8.54 -19.74
N PRO A 472 28.25 8.65 -18.89
CA PRO A 472 29.50 9.34 -19.27
C PRO A 472 30.35 8.56 -20.29
N TYR A 473 30.06 7.27 -20.49
CA TYR A 473 30.77 6.43 -21.46
C TYR A 473 30.00 6.27 -22.79
N ASN A 474 28.89 6.99 -22.98
CA ASN A 474 28.03 6.91 -24.16
C ASN A 474 27.62 5.46 -24.49
N ILE A 475 27.31 4.66 -23.47
CA ILE A 475 26.86 3.27 -23.61
C ILE A 475 25.55 3.26 -24.40
N THR A 476 25.46 2.41 -25.43
CA THR A 476 24.23 2.21 -26.20
C THR A 476 23.14 1.58 -25.33
N ILE A 477 21.95 2.17 -25.33
CA ILE A 477 20.76 1.63 -24.66
C ILE A 477 19.83 1.05 -25.74
N HIS A 478 19.62 -0.25 -25.69
CA HIS A 478 18.81 -1.00 -26.65
C HIS A 478 17.36 -1.11 -26.18
N ASN A 479 16.43 -0.98 -27.12
CA ASN A 479 15.01 -1.26 -26.87
C ASN A 479 14.71 -2.76 -26.87
N ASN A 480 15.50 -3.56 -27.61
CA ASN A 480 15.36 -5.01 -27.66
C ASN A 480 16.36 -5.65 -26.70
N PHE A 481 15.83 -6.41 -25.73
CA PHE A 481 16.65 -7.08 -24.71
C PHE A 481 17.63 -8.09 -25.32
N LEU A 482 17.37 -8.66 -26.49
CA LEU A 482 18.31 -9.61 -27.09
C LEU A 482 19.60 -8.95 -27.59
N ASP A 483 19.57 -7.65 -27.91
CA ASP A 483 20.73 -6.98 -28.50
C ASP A 483 21.85 -6.75 -27.46
N ALA A 484 21.52 -6.54 -26.18
CA ALA A 484 22.50 -6.36 -25.12
C ALA A 484 23.38 -7.60 -24.84
N VAL A 485 22.96 -8.80 -25.29
CA VAL A 485 23.66 -10.08 -25.06
C VAL A 485 23.90 -10.89 -26.33
N LYS A 486 23.71 -10.28 -27.50
CA LYS A 486 23.59 -10.95 -28.81
C LYS A 486 24.70 -11.93 -29.18
N ASN A 487 25.89 -11.78 -28.61
CA ASN A 487 27.07 -12.58 -28.94
C ASN A 487 27.64 -13.38 -27.75
N ASN A 488 27.00 -13.40 -26.58
CA ASN A 488 27.48 -14.10 -25.38
C ASN A 488 28.98 -13.88 -25.09
N ARG A 489 29.45 -12.65 -25.29
CA ARG A 489 30.87 -12.33 -25.11
C ARG A 489 31.25 -12.44 -23.64
N THR A 490 32.52 -12.75 -23.40
CA THR A 490 33.12 -12.64 -22.08
C THR A 490 34.15 -11.54 -22.05
N ASP A 491 34.30 -10.92 -20.89
CA ASP A 491 35.40 -10.01 -20.61
C ASP A 491 36.73 -10.79 -20.44
N PRO A 492 37.88 -10.11 -20.29
CA PRO A 492 39.16 -10.77 -20.08
C PRO A 492 39.25 -11.65 -18.83
N GLU A 493 38.31 -11.51 -17.88
CA GLU A 493 38.20 -12.33 -16.66
C GLU A 493 37.24 -13.53 -16.85
N GLY A 494 36.70 -13.74 -18.06
CA GLY A 494 35.76 -14.82 -18.37
C GLY A 494 34.32 -14.55 -17.91
N LYS A 495 33.98 -13.32 -17.50
CA LYS A 495 32.63 -12.94 -17.06
C LYS A 495 31.82 -12.40 -18.24
N GLU A 496 30.49 -12.50 -18.17
CA GLU A 496 29.59 -11.95 -19.19
C GLU A 496 29.91 -10.47 -19.50
N LEU A 497 30.14 -10.18 -20.78
CA LEU A 497 30.37 -8.85 -21.35
C LEU A 497 29.13 -8.44 -22.15
N LEU A 498 28.49 -7.35 -21.73
CA LEU A 498 27.30 -6.81 -22.42
C LEU A 498 27.70 -5.95 -23.62
N GLU A 499 26.91 -6.00 -24.69
CA GLU A 499 27.05 -5.12 -25.86
C GLU A 499 26.11 -3.93 -25.75
N GLY A 500 26.47 -2.94 -24.94
CA GLY A 500 25.53 -1.93 -24.48
C GLY A 500 24.66 -2.42 -23.31
N VAL A 501 23.52 -1.79 -23.09
CA VAL A 501 22.55 -2.10 -22.02
C VAL A 501 21.12 -2.07 -22.52
N ASP A 502 20.17 -2.43 -21.67
CA ASP A 502 18.74 -2.29 -21.90
C ASP A 502 18.01 -1.96 -20.58
N LEU A 503 16.67 -1.91 -20.61
CA LEU A 503 15.83 -1.51 -19.47
C LEU A 503 15.84 -2.51 -18.30
N ILE A 504 16.29 -3.76 -18.50
CA ILE A 504 16.35 -4.80 -17.47
C ILE A 504 17.80 -5.13 -17.03
N ARG A 505 18.78 -4.56 -17.74
CA ARG A 505 20.22 -4.58 -17.46
C ARG A 505 20.79 -3.17 -17.53
N TYR A 506 20.21 -2.27 -16.74
CA TYR A 506 20.47 -0.86 -16.69
C TYR A 506 21.73 -0.50 -15.87
N TYR A 507 22.90 -0.66 -16.48
CA TYR A 507 24.22 -0.38 -15.89
C TYR A 507 24.93 0.75 -16.64
N LEU A 508 24.85 1.99 -16.15
CA LEU A 508 25.48 3.17 -16.77
C LEU A 508 26.52 3.85 -15.85
N THR A 509 26.37 3.69 -14.54
CA THR A 509 27.13 4.46 -13.54
C THR A 509 28.57 3.97 -13.48
N PRO A 510 29.59 4.84 -13.61
CA PRO A 510 30.99 4.47 -13.40
C PRO A 510 31.22 3.78 -12.05
N LEU A 511 31.90 2.63 -12.04
CA LEU A 511 32.20 1.90 -10.80
C LEU A 511 33.03 2.73 -9.82
N GLU A 512 33.92 3.59 -10.34
CA GLU A 512 34.79 4.52 -9.61
C GLU A 512 34.03 5.58 -8.78
N LEU A 513 32.71 5.73 -8.99
CA LEU A 513 31.87 6.51 -8.09
C LEU A 513 31.87 5.92 -6.67
N PHE A 514 31.95 4.60 -6.54
CA PHE A 514 31.84 3.87 -5.28
C PHE A 514 33.18 3.30 -4.81
N THR A 515 33.34 3.06 -3.50
CA THR A 515 34.62 2.65 -2.88
C THR A 515 34.54 1.43 -1.96
N GLY A 516 33.47 0.63 -2.05
CA GLY A 516 33.32 -0.59 -1.25
C GLY A 516 32.54 -1.68 -1.99
N PRO A 517 32.46 -2.89 -1.41
CA PRO A 517 31.63 -3.96 -1.96
C PRO A 517 30.15 -3.57 -1.94
N LEU A 518 29.38 -4.15 -2.85
CA LEU A 518 27.92 -4.13 -2.79
C LEU A 518 27.45 -4.99 -1.62
N ASP A 519 26.40 -4.54 -0.93
CA ASP A 519 25.63 -5.41 -0.05
C ASP A 519 24.76 -6.33 -0.93
N ASP A 520 25.09 -7.62 -0.99
CA ASP A 520 24.39 -8.66 -1.74
C ASP A 520 23.75 -9.71 -0.82
N THR A 521 23.50 -9.33 0.44
CA THR A 521 22.97 -10.24 1.46
C THR A 521 21.50 -10.64 1.22
N ASP A 522 20.74 -9.81 0.51
CA ASP A 522 19.34 -10.08 0.19
C ASP A 522 19.22 -10.89 -1.12
N PRO A 523 18.74 -12.15 -1.08
CA PRO A 523 18.62 -12.98 -2.29
C PRO A 523 17.62 -12.45 -3.32
N ALA A 524 16.72 -11.53 -2.93
CA ALA A 524 15.78 -10.89 -3.85
C ALA A 524 16.46 -9.80 -4.69
N ASP A 525 17.62 -9.29 -4.26
CA ASP A 525 18.37 -8.29 -5.00
C ASP A 525 18.90 -8.86 -6.32
N THR A 526 18.62 -8.16 -7.40
CA THR A 526 19.15 -8.52 -8.73
C THR A 526 20.41 -7.73 -9.10
N VAL A 527 20.80 -6.78 -8.26
CA VAL A 527 21.97 -5.95 -8.47
C VAL A 527 23.26 -6.77 -8.35
N LYS A 528 24.20 -6.53 -9.26
CA LYS A 528 25.57 -7.04 -9.18
C LYS A 528 26.52 -5.88 -8.92
N ASN A 529 27.63 -6.16 -8.22
CA ASN A 529 28.60 -5.12 -7.85
C ASN A 529 29.05 -4.28 -9.06
N PHE A 530 29.38 -4.98 -10.15
CA PHE A 530 29.61 -4.37 -11.45
C PHE A 530 29.22 -5.33 -12.59
N LYS A 531 29.05 -4.76 -13.78
CA LYS A 531 29.04 -5.47 -15.07
C LYS A 531 30.10 -4.88 -15.99
N SER A 532 30.68 -5.73 -16.82
CA SER A 532 31.56 -5.32 -17.91
C SER A 532 30.69 -5.01 -19.13
N VAL A 533 30.82 -3.81 -19.69
CA VAL A 533 30.02 -3.34 -20.83
C VAL A 533 30.95 -2.84 -21.93
N LEU A 534 30.70 -3.27 -23.15
CA LEU A 534 31.39 -2.79 -24.35
C LEU A 534 30.75 -1.47 -24.81
N THR A 535 31.55 -0.42 -24.87
CA THR A 535 31.13 0.90 -25.35
C THR A 535 31.28 1.02 -26.86
N PRO A 536 30.64 2.02 -27.51
CA PRO A 536 30.70 2.17 -28.96
C PRO A 536 32.10 2.39 -29.54
N ASP A 537 33.03 2.90 -28.73
CA ASP A 537 34.44 3.08 -29.08
C ASP A 537 35.26 1.76 -29.02
N GLY A 538 34.61 0.63 -28.71
CA GLY A 538 35.22 -0.68 -28.61
C GLY A 538 35.95 -0.95 -27.29
N THR A 539 35.88 -0.03 -26.31
CA THR A 539 36.50 -0.22 -25.00
C THR A 539 35.57 -0.94 -24.03
N VAL A 540 36.13 -1.69 -23.08
CA VAL A 540 35.36 -2.35 -22.02
C VAL A 540 35.39 -1.48 -20.77
N LYS A 541 34.21 -1.16 -20.24
CA LYS A 541 34.04 -0.38 -19.00
C LYS A 541 33.38 -1.23 -17.92
N LYS A 542 33.84 -1.05 -16.68
CA LYS A 542 33.18 -1.60 -15.49
C LYS A 542 32.20 -0.56 -14.95
N VAL A 543 30.93 -0.92 -14.93
CA VAL A 543 29.83 -0.05 -14.53
C VAL A 543 28.97 -0.71 -13.46
N SER A 544 28.39 0.11 -12.60
CA SER A 544 27.43 -0.28 -11.58
C SER A 544 26.00 0.06 -12.03
N ALA A 545 25.02 -0.59 -11.40
CA ALA A 545 23.61 -0.42 -11.75
C ALA A 545 23.12 1.01 -11.43
N SER A 546 22.35 1.60 -12.35
CA SER A 546 21.98 3.03 -12.32
C SER A 546 20.57 3.32 -11.80
N GLY A 547 19.74 2.30 -11.69
CA GLY A 547 18.40 2.40 -11.13
C GLY A 547 18.38 2.66 -9.63
N THR A 548 17.18 2.70 -9.07
CA THR A 548 16.95 3.07 -7.66
C THR A 548 17.49 2.01 -6.70
N ARG A 549 18.21 2.44 -5.66
CA ARG A 549 18.67 1.61 -4.53
C ARG A 549 18.08 2.11 -3.21
N VAL A 550 17.92 1.23 -2.21
CA VAL A 550 17.54 1.65 -0.86
C VAL A 550 18.65 2.52 -0.25
N VAL A 551 19.87 1.97 -0.23
CA VAL A 551 21.09 2.64 0.23
C VAL A 551 22.15 2.46 -0.85
N LEU A 552 22.77 3.57 -1.28
CA LEU A 552 23.88 3.54 -2.22
C LEU A 552 25.12 2.91 -1.58
N GLN A 553 25.95 2.31 -2.43
CA GLN A 553 27.29 1.89 -2.03
C GLN A 553 28.09 3.08 -1.49
N ASP A 554 29.07 2.78 -0.64
CA ASP A 554 29.91 3.79 -0.03
C ASP A 554 30.63 4.65 -1.08
N MET A 555 30.66 5.96 -0.86
CA MET A 555 31.43 6.91 -1.66
C MET A 555 32.53 7.52 -0.79
N LYS A 556 33.80 7.38 -1.22
CA LYS A 556 34.97 7.88 -0.50
C LYS A 556 34.80 9.34 -0.07
N GLY A 557 34.89 9.56 1.25
CA GLY A 557 34.80 10.88 1.88
C GLY A 557 33.37 11.41 2.08
N ILE A 558 32.34 10.62 1.74
CA ILE A 558 30.92 10.98 1.93
C ILE A 558 30.22 9.94 2.81
N GLY A 559 30.43 8.65 2.54
CA GLY A 559 29.69 7.57 3.22
C GLY A 559 28.63 6.94 2.32
N GLN A 560 27.78 6.10 2.93
CA GLN A 560 26.58 5.56 2.31
C GLN A 560 25.44 6.59 2.31
N ILE A 561 24.65 6.60 1.24
CA ILE A 561 23.55 7.55 1.06
C ILE A 561 22.25 6.78 0.86
N ARG A 562 21.28 6.99 1.75
CA ARG A 562 19.92 6.46 1.61
C ARG A 562 19.13 7.25 0.56
N LEU A 563 18.43 6.54 -0.32
CA LEU A 563 17.53 7.14 -1.31
C LEU A 563 16.07 6.73 -1.09
N ARG A 564 15.81 5.56 -0.50
CA ARG A 564 14.45 5.08 -0.19
C ARG A 564 14.17 5.15 1.29
N TYR A 565 13.04 5.76 1.62
CA TYR A 565 12.54 5.98 2.97
C TYR A 565 11.19 5.30 3.13
N PRO A 566 11.15 4.06 3.65
CA PRO A 566 9.90 3.37 3.94
C PRO A 566 9.16 4.11 5.05
N ILE A 567 7.97 4.59 4.72
CA ILE A 567 7.12 5.39 5.61
C ILE A 567 5.73 4.79 5.79
N ALA A 568 5.50 3.57 5.30
CA ALA A 568 4.22 2.92 5.43
C ALA A 568 3.81 2.81 6.90
N PRO A 569 2.53 3.08 7.22
CA PRO A 569 2.03 2.83 8.56
C PRO A 569 1.97 1.34 8.84
N VAL A 570 2.09 0.96 10.11
CA VAL A 570 1.90 -0.41 10.58
C VAL A 570 0.51 -0.52 11.19
N HIS A 571 -0.28 -1.53 10.81
CA HIS A 571 -1.66 -1.68 11.24
C HIS A 571 -1.80 -1.67 12.78
N ASP A 572 -0.97 -2.47 13.45
CA ASP A 572 -1.02 -2.65 14.90
C ASP A 572 -0.61 -1.38 15.67
N GLU A 573 0.07 -0.41 15.05
CA GLU A 573 0.39 0.89 15.69
C GLU A 573 -0.87 1.70 16.01
N GLY A 574 -1.98 1.46 15.31
CA GLY A 574 -3.26 2.07 15.60
C GLY A 574 -3.95 1.51 16.86
N SER A 575 -3.52 0.33 17.32
CA SER A 575 -4.15 -0.36 18.44
C SER A 575 -3.91 0.38 19.77
N PRO A 576 -4.88 0.34 20.72
CA PRO A 576 -4.67 0.91 22.05
C PRO A 576 -3.44 0.33 22.77
N ALA A 577 -3.20 -0.98 22.63
CA ALA A 577 -2.07 -1.64 23.27
C ALA A 577 -0.72 -1.11 22.75
N TRP A 578 -0.59 -0.91 21.44
CA TRP A 578 0.64 -0.38 20.85
C TRP A 578 0.85 1.09 21.21
N LYS A 579 -0.22 1.89 21.27
CA LYS A 579 -0.16 3.29 21.71
C LYS A 579 0.39 3.41 23.13
N GLU A 580 -0.12 2.62 24.07
CA GLU A 580 0.38 2.57 25.45
C GLU A 580 1.83 2.07 25.53
N LEU A 581 2.20 1.06 24.73
CA LEU A 581 3.58 0.54 24.67
C LEU A 581 4.57 1.60 24.16
N ASN A 582 4.20 2.33 23.10
CA ASN A 582 5.03 3.42 22.58
C ASN A 582 5.14 4.57 23.59
N ALA A 583 4.05 4.94 24.25
CA ALA A 583 4.06 5.97 25.29
C ALA A 583 4.97 5.57 26.46
N LEU A 584 4.91 4.31 26.90
CA LEU A 584 5.79 3.77 27.94
C LEU A 584 7.26 3.81 27.52
N LYS A 585 7.55 3.42 26.28
CA LYS A 585 8.91 3.43 25.71
C LYS A 585 9.47 4.85 25.64
N ASP A 586 8.69 5.82 25.18
CA ASP A 586 9.11 7.22 25.16
C ASP A 586 9.33 7.74 26.58
N ARG A 587 8.43 7.42 27.51
CA ARG A 587 8.57 7.79 28.93
C ARG A 587 9.83 7.19 29.57
N GLN A 588 10.16 5.93 29.25
CA GLN A 588 11.37 5.27 29.75
C GLN A 588 12.63 5.92 29.19
N ARG A 589 12.65 6.29 27.90
CA ARG A 589 13.76 7.04 27.31
C ARG A 589 13.97 8.35 28.07
N ASP A 590 12.91 9.12 28.28
CA ASP A 590 12.98 10.41 28.97
C ASP A 590 13.51 10.25 30.42
N LEU A 591 13.13 9.17 31.12
CA LEU A 591 13.65 8.86 32.46
C LEU A 591 15.15 8.51 32.46
N ILE A 592 15.64 7.77 31.46
CA ILE A 592 17.06 7.42 31.33
C ILE A 592 17.88 8.68 30.99
N GLU A 593 17.33 9.58 30.17
CA GLU A 593 17.97 10.85 29.83
C GLU A 593 18.00 11.80 31.05
N ASP A 594 16.89 11.92 31.80
CA ASP A 594 16.80 12.72 33.03
C ASP A 594 17.79 12.24 34.13
N VAL A 595 18.13 10.94 34.17
CA VAL A 595 19.12 10.37 35.12
C VAL A 595 20.57 10.67 34.71
N ASN A 596 20.85 10.93 33.43
CA ASN A 596 22.21 11.08 32.89
C ASN A 596 22.64 12.54 32.61
N GLY A 597 21.81 13.56 32.92
CA GLY A 597 22.23 14.98 32.86
C GLY A 597 21.05 15.99 32.86
N PRO A 598 21.28 17.27 33.24
CA PRO A 598 20.21 18.23 33.43
C PRO A 598 19.64 18.80 32.12
N ARG A 599 18.32 18.98 32.12
CA ARG A 599 17.47 19.47 31.03
C ARG A 599 17.94 20.81 30.43
N GLN A 600 18.09 20.86 29.11
CA GLN A 600 17.71 22.07 28.35
C GLN A 600 16.23 21.93 27.99
N GLY A 601 15.37 22.62 28.74
CA GLY A 601 13.93 22.60 28.52
C GLY A 601 13.56 23.20 27.16
N ARG A 602 12.56 22.59 26.49
CA ARG A 602 11.65 23.32 25.61
C ARG A 602 10.93 24.36 26.47
N SER A 603 11.04 25.63 26.08
CA SER A 603 10.77 26.85 26.87
C SER A 603 11.91 27.19 27.85
N GLY A 604 12.66 28.24 27.50
CA GLY A 604 13.82 28.72 28.24
C GLY A 604 13.47 29.48 29.51
N GLU A 605 12.78 28.83 30.45
CA GLU A 605 12.68 29.34 31.82
C GLU A 605 13.36 28.38 32.80
N ILE A 606 14.37 28.92 33.49
CA ILE A 606 15.04 28.30 34.61
C ILE A 606 14.06 28.33 35.79
N VAL A 607 13.43 27.21 36.11
CA VAL A 607 12.75 27.05 37.39
C VAL A 607 13.79 26.59 38.41
N LYS A 608 14.16 27.48 39.33
CA LYS A 608 14.80 27.12 40.59
C LYS A 608 13.73 26.52 41.51
N GLU A 609 13.94 25.29 41.95
CA GLU A 609 14.04 24.91 43.36
C GLU A 609 14.67 23.54 43.51
#